data_AF-A0A975BWI9-F1
#
_entry.id   AF-A0A975BWI9-F1
#
_cell.length_a   1.000
_cell.length_b   1.000
_cell.length_c   1.000
_cell.angle_alpha   90.00
_cell.angle_beta   90.00
_cell.angle_gamma   90.00
#
_symmetry.space_group_name_H-M   'P 1'
#
loop_
_entity.id
_entity.type
_entity.pdbx_description
1 polymer ?
#
loop_
_entity_poly.entity_id
_entity_poly.type
_entity_poly.pdbx_seq_one_letter_code
_entity_poly.pdbx_strand_id
1 'polypeptide(L)'
;MRDAQNGEKIYKSPRRKLVRFFEKSRDQWKEKCRDARVRNKRLSNRVRFLEKGREKLKNQVRDLRAELARIKSEERKREKEYETLKKKDDGKADMPGYAEEFDIFPSGHSYSVAHIFLFVSLVLSSATCLRGAARAIEIFISFLRLPMSSPSWYSGRLWLLRLGYYKLTRPKTKAAKWVWIVDHTIQIGAEKCLVILGIPLSSLPCPERCVSHEDAEPISLLPVTKSDGEIVWQQLEHAAKITGVPREIIADHGTDLKSGIGKFCGKHEETCFIYDIKHKTAAVLKCELGNDSMAFS
;
A
#
# COMPACT_ATOMS: atom_id res chain seq x y z
N MET A 1 84.28 14.66 12.75
CA MET A 1 85.07 13.95 11.72
C MET A 1 84.15 13.23 10.76
N ARG A 2 84.02 13.75 9.53
CA ARG A 2 83.78 12.97 8.33
C ARG A 2 84.11 13.88 7.14
N ASP A 3 85.25 13.59 6.54
CA ASP A 3 85.88 14.34 5.47
C ASP A 3 84.99 14.39 4.22
N ALA A 4 84.78 15.59 3.69
CA ALA A 4 84.19 15.76 2.37
C ALA A 4 85.27 15.47 1.32
N GLN A 5 85.43 14.19 0.97
CA GLN A 5 86.19 13.78 -0.22
C GLN A 5 85.46 14.28 -1.47
N ASN A 6 85.94 15.40 -2.02
CA ASN A 6 85.51 15.91 -3.30
C ASN A 6 86.24 15.13 -4.41
N GLY A 7 85.83 13.88 -4.64
CA GLY A 7 86.32 13.06 -5.75
C GLY A 7 85.67 13.49 -7.06
N GLU A 8 86.48 13.86 -8.07
CA GLU A 8 85.98 14.13 -9.42
C GLU A 8 85.28 12.87 -9.98
N LYS A 9 83.95 12.93 -10.11
CA LYS A 9 83.17 11.83 -10.69
C LYS A 9 83.43 11.77 -12.20
N ILE A 10 84.23 10.79 -12.63
CA ILE A 10 84.51 10.52 -14.05
C ILE A 10 83.30 9.84 -14.68
N TYR A 11 82.60 10.54 -15.57
CA TYR A 11 81.45 9.99 -16.27
C TYR A 11 81.88 9.23 -17.54
N LYS A 12 81.37 8.01 -17.75
CA LYS A 12 81.65 7.16 -18.93
C LYS A 12 81.05 7.66 -20.25
N SER A 13 80.22 8.70 -20.23
CA SER A 13 79.51 9.21 -21.42
C SER A 13 80.22 10.42 -22.04
N PRO A 14 80.14 10.62 -23.38
CA PRO A 14 80.74 11.79 -24.02
C PRO A 14 80.25 13.11 -23.42
N ARG A 15 81.17 14.07 -23.18
CA ARG A 15 80.88 15.36 -22.53
C ARG A 15 79.65 16.08 -23.10
N ARG A 16 79.49 16.12 -24.43
CA ARG A 16 78.33 16.75 -25.10
C ARG A 16 76.96 16.20 -24.67
N LYS A 17 76.87 14.90 -24.35
CA LYS A 17 75.62 14.26 -23.88
C LYS A 17 75.37 14.58 -22.40
N LEU A 18 76.43 14.58 -21.60
CA LEU A 18 76.36 14.91 -20.18
C LEU A 18 75.96 16.35 -19.96
N VAL A 19 76.54 17.30 -20.72
CA VAL A 19 76.19 18.72 -20.64
C VAL A 19 74.69 18.93 -20.90
N ARG A 20 74.18 18.41 -22.02
CA ARG A 20 72.73 18.49 -22.33
C ARG A 20 71.85 17.80 -21.28
N PHE A 21 72.30 16.66 -20.72
CA PHE A 21 71.57 15.95 -19.68
C PHE A 21 71.54 16.74 -18.37
N PHE A 22 72.66 17.30 -17.94
CA PHE A 22 72.75 18.11 -16.73
C PHE A 22 72.01 19.43 -16.89
N GLU A 23 72.06 20.09 -18.05
CA GLU A 23 71.26 21.27 -18.35
C GLU A 23 69.76 20.94 -18.29
N LYS A 24 69.31 19.90 -18.99
CA LYS A 24 67.90 19.46 -18.94
C LYS A 24 67.47 19.07 -17.53
N SER A 25 68.32 18.39 -16.77
CA SER A 25 68.04 18.03 -15.37
C SER A 25 68.01 19.25 -14.45
N ARG A 26 68.91 20.22 -14.65
CA ARG A 26 68.97 21.50 -13.92
C ARG A 26 67.78 22.41 -14.26
N ASP A 27 67.27 22.34 -15.47
CA ASP A 27 66.15 23.19 -15.86
C ASP A 27 64.82 22.54 -15.44
N GLN A 28 64.75 21.20 -15.41
CA GLN A 28 63.55 20.44 -15.03
C GLN A 28 63.44 20.08 -13.53
N TRP A 29 64.50 20.21 -12.70
CA TRP A 29 64.39 19.78 -11.29
C TRP A 29 63.35 20.60 -10.51
N LYS A 30 63.22 21.89 -10.82
CA LYS A 30 62.20 22.76 -10.18
C LYS A 30 60.79 22.28 -10.48
N GLU A 31 60.54 21.80 -11.70
CA GLU A 31 59.25 21.22 -12.10
C GLU A 31 59.01 19.87 -11.42
N LYS A 32 59.97 18.96 -11.46
CA LYS A 32 59.89 17.66 -10.76
C LYS A 32 59.65 17.79 -9.26
N CYS A 33 60.31 18.75 -8.60
CA CYS A 33 60.09 19.04 -7.18
C CYS A 33 58.68 19.60 -6.92
N ARG A 34 58.16 20.47 -7.80
CA ARG A 34 56.79 20.98 -7.70
C ARG A 34 55.77 19.85 -7.87
N ASP A 35 55.95 18.99 -8.86
CA ASP A 35 55.06 17.83 -9.10
C ASP A 35 55.10 16.82 -7.95
N ALA A 36 56.29 16.55 -7.40
CA ALA A 36 56.43 15.70 -6.21
C ALA A 36 55.70 16.32 -5.00
N ARG A 37 55.79 17.65 -4.81
CA ARG A 37 55.11 18.36 -3.73
C ARG A 37 53.58 18.31 -3.89
N VAL A 38 53.08 18.51 -5.11
CA VAL A 38 51.63 18.42 -5.41
C VAL A 38 51.13 16.99 -5.20
N ARG A 39 51.87 15.97 -5.67
CA ARG A 39 51.53 14.56 -5.44
C ARG A 39 51.51 14.22 -3.95
N ASN A 40 52.52 14.62 -3.19
CA ASN A 40 52.55 14.41 -1.73
C ASN A 40 51.39 15.10 -1.03
N LYS A 41 51.03 16.33 -1.43
CA LYS A 41 49.86 17.03 -0.88
C LYS A 41 48.57 16.29 -1.18
N ARG A 42 48.39 15.80 -2.41
CA ARG A 42 47.19 15.03 -2.82
C ARG A 42 47.09 13.70 -2.06
N LEU A 43 48.19 12.97 -1.93
CA LEU A 43 48.23 11.71 -1.18
C LEU A 43 47.96 11.95 0.31
N SER A 44 48.57 12.96 0.92
CA SER A 44 48.33 13.33 2.31
C SER A 44 46.86 13.68 2.58
N ASN A 45 46.23 14.46 1.69
CA ASN A 45 44.80 14.76 1.79
C ASN A 45 43.93 13.51 1.68
N ARG A 46 44.28 12.57 0.78
CA ARG A 46 43.54 11.32 0.59
C ARG A 46 43.65 10.40 1.81
N VAL A 47 44.84 10.28 2.40
CA VAL A 47 45.05 9.54 3.66
C VAL A 47 44.18 10.14 4.76
N ARG A 48 44.21 11.47 4.94
CA ARG A 48 43.39 12.15 5.96
C ARG A 48 41.89 11.93 5.75
N PHE A 49 41.42 11.95 4.51
CA PHE A 49 40.01 11.68 4.20
C PHE A 49 39.62 10.24 4.53
N LEU A 50 40.45 9.27 4.14
CA LEU A 50 40.21 7.85 4.43
C LEU A 50 40.25 7.56 5.93
N GLU A 51 41.15 8.20 6.69
CA GLU A 51 41.21 8.08 8.15
C GLU A 51 39.93 8.58 8.82
N LYS A 52 39.42 9.76 8.39
CA LYS A 52 38.13 10.29 8.88
C LYS A 52 36.97 9.35 8.55
N GLY A 53 36.94 8.82 7.33
CA GLY A 53 35.92 7.86 6.89
C GLY A 53 35.95 6.56 7.71
N ARG A 54 37.15 6.03 7.95
CA ARG A 54 37.36 4.84 8.79
C ARG A 54 36.88 5.06 10.21
N GLU A 55 37.18 6.20 10.81
CA GLU A 55 36.75 6.50 12.18
C GLU A 55 35.22 6.63 12.28
N LYS A 56 34.59 7.29 11.30
CA LYS A 56 33.12 7.37 11.21
C LYS A 56 32.48 5.99 11.11
N LEU A 57 32.98 5.13 10.23
CA LEU A 57 32.49 3.76 10.06
C LEU A 57 32.70 2.92 11.34
N LYS A 58 33.85 3.10 12.01
CA LYS A 58 34.15 2.40 13.27
C LYS A 58 33.17 2.79 14.38
N ASN A 59 32.80 4.07 14.47
CA ASN A 59 31.79 4.55 15.41
C ASN A 59 30.40 4.00 15.05
N GLN A 60 29.99 4.05 13.78
CA GLN A 60 28.71 3.46 13.35
C GLN A 60 28.60 1.96 13.66
N VAL A 61 29.67 1.19 13.44
CA VAL A 61 29.69 -0.24 13.79
C VAL A 61 29.59 -0.45 15.30
N ARG A 62 30.18 0.43 16.11
CA ARG A 62 30.08 0.37 17.58
C ARG A 62 28.65 0.64 18.03
N ASP A 63 28.01 1.68 17.50
CA ASP A 63 26.66 2.08 17.86
C ASP A 63 25.65 1.00 17.45
N LEU A 64 25.75 0.48 16.22
CA LEU A 64 24.90 -0.62 15.75
C LEU A 64 25.08 -1.90 16.57
N ARG A 65 26.31 -2.22 17.01
CA ARG A 65 26.56 -3.37 17.89
C ARG A 65 25.93 -3.18 19.27
N ALA A 66 25.94 -1.96 19.81
CA ALA A 66 25.29 -1.65 21.07
C ALA A 66 23.76 -1.76 20.96
N GLU A 67 23.18 -1.27 19.86
CA GLU A 67 21.75 -1.37 19.59
C GLU A 67 21.30 -2.83 19.41
N LEU A 68 22.04 -3.62 18.62
CA LEU A 68 21.79 -5.06 18.48
C LEU A 68 21.90 -5.81 19.82
N ALA A 69 22.85 -5.45 20.67
CA ALA A 69 22.96 -6.04 22.00
C ALA A 69 21.75 -5.68 22.88
N ARG A 70 21.26 -4.44 22.80
CA ARG A 70 20.04 -4.00 23.51
C ARG A 70 18.82 -4.78 23.04
N ILE A 71 18.58 -4.83 21.73
CA ILE A 71 17.45 -5.57 21.13
C ILE A 71 17.50 -7.04 21.52
N LYS A 72 18.65 -7.71 21.39
CA LYS A 72 18.80 -9.12 21.80
C LYS A 72 18.56 -9.33 23.29
N SER A 73 18.89 -8.35 24.13
CA SER A 73 18.62 -8.43 25.56
C SER A 73 17.13 -8.26 25.88
N GLU A 74 16.43 -7.41 25.12
CA GLU A 74 14.97 -7.21 25.22
C GLU A 74 14.21 -8.44 24.72
N GLU A 75 14.63 -9.04 23.60
CA GLU A 75 14.08 -10.31 23.09
C GLU A 75 14.23 -11.42 24.12
N ARG A 76 15.43 -11.60 24.71
CA ARG A 76 15.63 -12.61 25.77
C ARG A 76 14.78 -12.34 27.01
N LYS A 77 14.50 -11.08 27.34
CA LYS A 77 13.61 -10.73 28.46
C LYS A 77 12.16 -11.09 28.12
N ARG A 78 11.69 -10.73 26.92
CA ARG A 78 10.35 -11.09 26.42
C ARG A 78 10.16 -12.60 26.29
N GLU A 79 11.16 -13.32 25.80
CA GLU A 79 11.13 -14.79 25.73
C GLU A 79 11.02 -15.41 27.12
N LYS A 80 11.78 -14.91 28.10
CA LYS A 80 11.66 -15.38 29.49
C LYS A 80 10.32 -15.03 30.11
N GLU A 81 9.80 -13.83 29.85
CA GLU A 81 8.48 -13.39 30.30
C GLU A 81 7.37 -14.27 29.70
N TYR A 82 7.44 -14.53 28.39
CA TYR A 82 6.58 -15.46 27.67
C TYR A 82 6.66 -16.88 28.25
N GLU A 83 7.86 -17.38 28.53
CA GLU A 83 8.03 -18.72 29.10
C GLU A 83 7.51 -18.81 30.55
N THR A 84 7.61 -17.73 31.33
CA THR A 84 6.99 -17.65 32.67
C THR A 84 5.47 -17.53 32.62
N LEU A 85 4.92 -16.88 31.60
CA LEU A 85 3.47 -16.82 31.36
C LEU A 85 2.96 -18.20 30.91
N LYS A 86 3.69 -18.87 30.01
CA LYS A 86 3.38 -20.22 29.52
C LYS A 86 3.37 -21.28 30.63
N LYS A 87 4.30 -21.22 31.58
CA LYS A 87 4.34 -22.11 32.77
C LYS A 87 3.25 -21.84 33.81
N LYS A 88 2.60 -20.67 33.76
CA LYS A 88 1.37 -20.43 34.55
C LYS A 88 0.13 -21.02 33.89
N ASP A 89 0.23 -21.36 32.61
CA ASP A 89 -0.80 -21.96 31.76
C ASP A 89 -0.53 -23.46 31.53
N ASP A 90 -0.09 -24.19 32.57
CA ASP A 90 0.12 -25.65 32.55
C ASP A 90 -1.21 -26.46 32.42
N GLY A 91 -2.24 -25.86 31.83
CA GLY A 91 -3.34 -26.55 31.16
C GLY A 91 -3.09 -26.55 29.65
N LYS A 92 -2.49 -27.63 29.12
CA LYS A 92 -2.39 -27.99 27.68
C LYS A 92 -2.39 -26.80 26.69
N ALA A 93 -1.21 -26.28 26.39
CA ALA A 93 -1.06 -25.31 25.30
C ALA A 93 -1.02 -26.02 23.93
N ASP A 94 -2.17 -26.06 23.27
CA ASP A 94 -2.28 -26.15 21.82
C ASP A 94 -1.58 -24.95 21.16
N MET A 95 -1.02 -25.17 19.97
CA MET A 95 -0.44 -24.12 19.11
C MET A 95 -1.56 -23.15 18.68
N PRO A 96 -1.55 -21.86 19.09
CA PRO A 96 -2.72 -21.03 18.86
C PRO A 96 -2.78 -20.50 17.42
N GLY A 97 -3.95 -20.67 16.79
CA GLY A 97 -4.52 -19.68 15.87
C GLY A 97 -4.83 -20.16 14.46
N TYR A 98 -3.88 -20.73 13.72
CA TYR A 98 -4.09 -21.01 12.29
C TYR A 98 -4.50 -22.44 11.99
N ALA A 99 -4.03 -23.44 12.76
CA ALA A 99 -4.40 -24.84 12.53
C ALA A 99 -5.87 -25.11 12.91
N GLU A 100 -6.35 -24.49 14.00
CA GLU A 100 -7.72 -24.65 14.49
C GLU A 100 -8.78 -24.17 13.48
N GLU A 101 -8.49 -23.12 12.69
CA GLU A 101 -9.42 -22.63 11.66
C GLU A 101 -9.59 -23.59 10.48
N PHE A 102 -8.62 -24.49 10.24
CA PHE A 102 -8.73 -25.52 9.20
C PHE A 102 -9.62 -26.69 9.62
N ASP A 103 -9.89 -26.86 10.92
CA ASP A 103 -10.75 -27.91 11.46
C ASP A 103 -12.20 -27.44 11.69
N ILE A 104 -12.47 -26.14 11.54
CA ILE A 104 -13.81 -25.57 11.68
C ILE A 104 -14.52 -25.62 10.32
N PHE A 105 -15.55 -26.45 10.21
CA PHE A 105 -16.39 -26.54 9.01
C PHE A 105 -17.74 -25.85 9.25
N PRO A 106 -18.08 -24.81 8.48
CA PRO A 106 -19.42 -24.24 8.53
C PRO A 106 -20.46 -25.31 8.18
N SER A 107 -21.62 -25.28 8.85
CA SER A 107 -22.69 -26.25 8.59
C SER A 107 -23.03 -26.33 7.09
N GLY A 108 -23.09 -27.56 6.57
CA GLY A 108 -23.38 -27.83 5.16
C GLY A 108 -22.24 -27.49 4.17
N HIS A 109 -21.00 -27.28 4.64
CA HIS A 109 -19.83 -27.04 3.78
C HIS A 109 -18.81 -28.16 3.87
N SER A 110 -18.14 -28.42 2.75
CA SER A 110 -17.03 -29.38 2.65
C SER A 110 -15.66 -28.73 2.83
N TYR A 111 -15.60 -27.40 2.93
CA TYR A 111 -14.37 -26.63 3.10
C TYR A 111 -14.42 -25.89 4.43
N SER A 112 -13.30 -25.89 5.15
CA SER A 112 -13.21 -25.21 6.43
C SER A 112 -13.16 -23.69 6.28
N VAL A 113 -13.36 -22.99 7.41
CA VAL A 113 -13.33 -21.54 7.49
C VAL A 113 -12.01 -21.00 6.94
N ALA A 114 -10.88 -21.61 7.27
CA ALA A 114 -9.58 -21.19 6.76
C ALA A 114 -9.46 -21.29 5.22
N HIS A 115 -10.02 -22.34 4.60
CA HIS A 115 -10.04 -22.45 3.13
C HIS A 115 -10.86 -21.33 2.49
N ILE A 116 -12.04 -21.07 3.06
CA ILE A 116 -12.94 -20.03 2.58
C ILE A 116 -12.25 -18.67 2.71
N PHE A 117 -11.66 -18.40 3.88
CA PHE A 117 -10.94 -17.16 4.17
C PHE A 117 -9.73 -16.96 3.26
N LEU A 118 -8.92 -18.00 3.03
CA LEU A 118 -7.78 -17.95 2.12
C LEU A 118 -8.23 -17.61 0.69
N PHE A 119 -9.26 -18.29 0.18
CA PHE A 119 -9.81 -18.01 -1.15
C PHE A 119 -10.28 -16.57 -1.26
N VAL A 120 -11.08 -16.11 -0.30
CA VAL A 120 -11.63 -14.75 -0.28
C VAL A 120 -10.50 -13.72 -0.19
N SER A 121 -9.47 -13.97 0.61
CA SER A 121 -8.31 -13.08 0.75
C SER A 121 -7.52 -12.95 -0.55
N LEU A 122 -7.33 -14.05 -1.29
CA LEU A 122 -6.69 -13.99 -2.62
C LEU A 122 -7.48 -13.08 -3.58
N VAL A 123 -8.81 -13.12 -3.52
CA VAL A 123 -9.66 -12.30 -4.38
C VAL A 123 -9.70 -10.84 -3.93
N LEU A 124 -9.95 -10.57 -2.65
CA LEU A 124 -10.19 -9.22 -2.15
C LEU A 124 -8.90 -8.45 -1.81
N SER A 125 -7.88 -9.13 -1.28
CA SER A 125 -6.64 -8.50 -0.82
C SER A 125 -5.52 -8.57 -1.87
N SER A 126 -5.48 -9.64 -2.65
CA SER A 126 -4.47 -9.82 -3.72
C SER A 126 -5.01 -9.50 -5.12
N ALA A 127 -6.25 -9.02 -5.24
CA ALA A 127 -6.92 -8.71 -6.51
C ALA A 127 -6.87 -9.87 -7.54
N THR A 128 -6.83 -11.12 -7.06
CA THR A 128 -6.76 -12.29 -7.93
C THR A 128 -8.15 -12.59 -8.49
N CYS A 129 -8.24 -12.92 -9.79
CA CYS A 129 -9.51 -13.35 -10.35
C CYS A 129 -9.96 -14.70 -9.73
N LEU A 130 -11.27 -14.98 -9.73
CA LEU A 130 -11.84 -16.20 -9.11
C LEU A 130 -11.15 -17.50 -9.58
N ARG A 131 -10.87 -17.59 -10.89
CA ARG A 131 -10.16 -18.75 -11.46
C ARG A 131 -8.69 -18.79 -11.04
N GLY A 132 -8.05 -17.62 -10.93
CA GLY A 132 -6.68 -17.50 -10.45
C GLY A 132 -6.55 -17.93 -8.99
N ALA A 133 -7.49 -17.53 -8.13
CA ALA A 133 -7.48 -17.91 -6.71
C ALA A 133 -7.61 -19.44 -6.54
N ALA A 134 -8.52 -20.08 -7.29
CA ALA A 134 -8.66 -21.54 -7.31
C ALA A 134 -7.35 -22.24 -7.72
N ARG A 135 -6.70 -21.77 -8.79
CA ARG A 135 -5.43 -22.33 -9.28
C ARG A 135 -4.26 -22.08 -8.32
N ALA A 136 -4.22 -20.92 -7.68
CA ALA A 136 -3.19 -20.60 -6.69
C ALA A 136 -3.26 -21.57 -5.50
N ILE A 137 -4.47 -21.81 -4.97
CA ILE A 137 -4.69 -22.78 -3.89
C ILE A 137 -4.30 -24.19 -4.35
N GLU A 138 -4.66 -24.59 -5.57
CA GLU A 138 -4.27 -25.89 -6.15
C GLU A 138 -2.75 -26.06 -6.21
N ILE A 139 -2.01 -25.03 -6.62
CA ILE A 139 -0.54 -25.03 -6.61
C ILE A 139 -0.01 -25.22 -5.19
N PHE A 140 -0.53 -24.47 -4.21
CA PHE A 140 -0.07 -24.59 -2.82
C PHE A 140 -0.36 -25.97 -2.22
N ILE A 141 -1.56 -26.51 -2.43
CA ILE A 141 -1.94 -27.86 -1.99
C ILE A 141 -0.98 -28.90 -2.59
N SER A 142 -0.70 -28.81 -3.89
CA SER A 142 0.18 -29.74 -4.59
C SER A 142 1.63 -29.62 -4.14
N PHE A 143 2.14 -28.40 -4.02
CA PHE A 143 3.53 -28.10 -3.64
C PHE A 143 3.82 -28.52 -2.20
N LEU A 144 2.89 -28.25 -1.28
CA LEU A 144 3.00 -28.60 0.13
C LEU A 144 2.52 -30.03 0.43
N ARG A 145 2.02 -30.77 -0.58
CA ARG A 145 1.47 -32.13 -0.47
C ARG A 145 0.41 -32.25 0.63
N LEU A 146 -0.48 -31.26 0.70
CA LEU A 146 -1.54 -31.23 1.69
C LEU A 146 -2.64 -32.25 1.31
N PRO A 147 -3.19 -33.03 2.27
CA PRO A 147 -4.24 -34.02 2.01
C PRO A 147 -5.61 -33.34 1.88
N MET A 148 -5.72 -32.35 1.01
CA MET A 148 -6.89 -31.49 0.87
C MET A 148 -7.26 -31.31 -0.59
N SER A 149 -8.55 -31.04 -0.86
CA SER A 149 -9.03 -30.74 -2.20
C SER A 149 -8.99 -29.24 -2.48
N SER A 150 -8.72 -28.84 -3.72
CA SER A 150 -8.77 -27.43 -4.10
C SER A 150 -10.22 -27.00 -4.40
N PRO A 151 -10.70 -25.86 -3.85
CA PRO A 151 -12.02 -25.35 -4.16
C PRO A 151 -12.11 -24.87 -5.61
N SER A 152 -13.27 -25.12 -6.22
CA SER A 152 -13.56 -24.58 -7.55
C SER A 152 -13.77 -23.05 -7.50
N TRP A 153 -13.50 -22.37 -8.62
CA TRP A 153 -13.80 -20.94 -8.76
C TRP A 153 -15.28 -20.61 -8.49
N TYR A 154 -16.18 -21.56 -8.76
CA TYR A 154 -17.62 -21.40 -8.52
C TYR A 154 -17.96 -21.47 -7.03
N SER A 155 -17.33 -22.39 -6.29
CA SER A 155 -17.44 -22.47 -4.83
C SER A 155 -17.01 -21.14 -4.19
N GLY A 156 -15.86 -20.62 -4.60
CA GLY A 156 -15.37 -19.31 -4.16
C GLY A 156 -16.30 -18.14 -4.49
N ARG A 157 -16.91 -18.15 -5.68
CA ARG A 157 -17.94 -17.17 -6.06
C ARG A 157 -19.12 -17.19 -5.09
N LEU A 158 -19.62 -18.37 -4.72
CA LEU A 158 -20.73 -18.50 -3.78
C LEU A 158 -20.38 -17.96 -2.39
N TRP A 159 -19.15 -18.18 -1.91
CA TRP A 159 -18.69 -17.63 -0.64
C TRP A 159 -18.65 -16.10 -0.65
N LEU A 160 -18.12 -15.50 -1.72
CA LEU A 160 -18.13 -14.05 -1.88
C LEU A 160 -19.55 -13.46 -1.93
N LEU A 161 -20.48 -14.13 -2.62
CA LEU A 161 -21.88 -13.71 -2.64
C LEU A 161 -22.51 -13.79 -1.25
N ARG A 162 -22.23 -14.84 -0.47
CA ARG A 162 -22.70 -14.95 0.93
C ARG A 162 -22.15 -13.83 1.80
N LEU A 163 -20.87 -13.48 1.65
CA LEU A 163 -20.26 -12.35 2.36
C LEU A 163 -20.89 -11.01 1.97
N GLY A 164 -21.11 -10.79 0.68
CA GLY A 164 -21.79 -9.59 0.18
C GLY A 164 -23.23 -9.48 0.69
N TYR A 165 -23.97 -10.59 0.65
CA TYR A 165 -25.33 -10.68 1.19
C TYR A 165 -25.36 -10.39 2.69
N TYR A 166 -24.43 -10.97 3.45
CA TYR A 166 -24.28 -10.66 4.88
C TYR A 166 -24.00 -9.17 5.12
N LYS A 167 -23.07 -8.55 4.36
CA LYS A 167 -22.79 -7.11 4.48
C LYS A 167 -24.01 -6.24 4.20
N LEU A 168 -24.86 -6.63 3.25
CA LEU A 168 -26.09 -5.93 2.90
C LEU A 168 -27.19 -6.09 3.96
N THR A 169 -27.33 -7.28 4.53
CA THR A 169 -28.46 -7.65 5.39
C THR A 169 -28.20 -7.52 6.88
N ARG A 170 -26.93 -7.44 7.30
CA ARG A 170 -26.59 -7.24 8.72
C ARG A 170 -27.27 -5.97 9.25
N PRO A 171 -27.79 -5.98 10.49
CA PRO A 171 -28.41 -4.80 11.08
C PRO A 171 -27.48 -3.59 11.04
N LYS A 172 -28.02 -2.43 10.70
CA LYS A 172 -27.30 -1.15 10.67
C LYS A 172 -27.75 -0.29 11.85
N THR A 173 -26.83 0.46 12.44
CA THR A 173 -27.13 1.33 13.58
C THR A 173 -27.95 2.54 13.16
N LYS A 174 -29.22 2.59 13.59
CA LYS A 174 -30.13 3.70 13.29
C LYS A 174 -29.84 5.01 14.04
N ALA A 175 -29.18 4.91 15.19
CA ALA A 175 -28.85 6.07 16.01
C ALA A 175 -27.66 6.88 15.46
N ALA A 176 -26.89 6.32 14.52
CA ALA A 176 -25.82 7.04 13.87
C ALA A 176 -26.41 8.01 12.83
N LYS A 177 -25.84 9.22 12.74
CA LYS A 177 -26.08 10.09 11.60
C LYS A 177 -25.25 9.57 10.42
N TRP A 178 -25.90 9.28 9.30
CA TRP A 178 -25.24 8.72 8.12
C TRP A 178 -25.04 9.78 7.03
N VAL A 179 -23.96 9.62 6.27
CA VAL A 179 -23.81 10.21 4.93
C VAL A 179 -24.06 9.10 3.93
N TRP A 180 -24.96 9.32 2.98
CA TRP A 180 -25.19 8.38 1.89
C TRP A 180 -24.44 8.83 0.65
N ILE A 181 -23.82 7.89 -0.04
CA ILE A 181 -23.29 8.05 -1.39
C ILE A 181 -24.20 7.22 -2.29
N VAL A 182 -24.88 7.91 -3.20
CA VAL A 182 -25.92 7.32 -4.05
C VAL A 182 -25.47 7.41 -5.50
N ASP A 183 -25.47 6.27 -6.17
CA ASP A 183 -25.07 6.18 -7.57
C ASP A 183 -25.95 5.17 -8.31
N HIS A 184 -26.12 5.37 -9.61
CA HIS A 184 -26.67 4.35 -10.50
C HIS A 184 -25.52 3.64 -11.21
N THR A 185 -25.29 2.37 -10.87
CA THR A 185 -24.32 1.57 -11.62
C THR A 185 -24.85 1.24 -13.02
N ILE A 186 -23.92 1.15 -13.98
CA ILE A 186 -24.19 0.97 -15.41
C ILE A 186 -25.09 -0.25 -15.67
N GLN A 187 -25.92 -0.09 -16.69
CA GLN A 187 -26.95 -1.01 -17.14
C GLN A 187 -26.42 -2.42 -17.44
N ILE A 188 -26.96 -3.45 -16.77
CA ILE A 188 -26.78 -4.85 -17.17
C ILE A 188 -28.03 -5.25 -17.95
N GLY A 189 -27.93 -5.33 -19.27
CA GLY A 189 -29.08 -5.62 -20.12
C GLY A 189 -30.06 -4.45 -20.14
N ALA A 190 -31.27 -4.63 -19.59
CA ALA A 190 -32.30 -3.59 -19.49
C ALA A 190 -32.43 -2.97 -18.09
N GLU A 191 -31.64 -3.44 -17.12
CA GLU A 191 -31.77 -3.04 -15.72
C GLU A 191 -30.70 -2.02 -15.33
N LYS A 192 -31.12 -0.93 -14.68
CA LYS A 192 -30.27 -0.04 -13.90
C LYS A 192 -30.23 -0.54 -12.46
N CYS A 193 -29.15 -0.30 -11.73
CA CYS A 193 -29.10 -0.65 -10.31
C CYS A 193 -28.75 0.59 -9.49
N LEU A 194 -29.64 0.97 -8.57
CA LEU A 194 -29.36 2.01 -7.58
C LEU A 194 -28.52 1.39 -6.45
N VAL A 195 -27.36 1.98 -6.21
CA VAL A 195 -26.47 1.58 -5.13
C VAL A 195 -26.44 2.71 -4.11
N ILE A 196 -26.71 2.36 -2.85
CA ILE A 196 -26.60 3.27 -1.72
C ILE A 196 -25.50 2.73 -0.81
N LEU A 197 -24.40 3.47 -0.74
CA LEU A 197 -23.35 3.28 0.26
C LEU A 197 -23.56 4.29 1.38
N GLY A 198 -23.23 3.89 2.60
CA GLY A 198 -23.40 4.72 3.79
C GLY A 198 -22.11 4.78 4.59
N ILE A 199 -21.80 5.96 5.11
CA ILE A 199 -20.71 6.17 6.05
C ILE A 199 -21.30 6.79 7.32
N PRO A 200 -21.14 6.16 8.50
CA PRO A 200 -21.48 6.81 9.76
C PRO A 200 -20.64 8.09 9.94
N LEU A 201 -21.25 9.22 10.28
CA LEU A 201 -20.52 10.47 10.53
C LEU A 201 -19.46 10.31 11.62
N SER A 202 -19.73 9.48 12.63
CA SER A 202 -18.78 9.19 13.72
C SER A 202 -17.55 8.39 13.28
N SER A 203 -17.58 7.77 12.10
CA SER A 203 -16.46 7.01 11.53
C SER A 203 -15.85 7.69 10.31
N LEU A 204 -16.18 8.97 10.05
CA LEU A 204 -15.49 9.71 9.01
C LEU A 204 -14.00 9.84 9.36
N PRO A 205 -13.10 9.59 8.39
CA PRO A 205 -11.66 9.73 8.62
C PRO A 205 -11.29 11.19 8.90
N CYS A 206 -10.15 11.40 9.58
CA CYS A 206 -9.59 12.73 9.76
C CYS A 206 -9.42 13.44 8.41
N PRO A 207 -9.55 14.79 8.35
CA PRO A 207 -9.52 15.55 7.09
C PRO A 207 -8.30 15.29 6.20
N GLU A 208 -7.16 14.87 6.76
CA GLU A 208 -5.95 14.55 6.01
C GLU A 208 -6.01 13.20 5.24
N ARG A 209 -7.01 12.36 5.52
CA ARG A 209 -7.20 11.05 4.87
C ARG A 209 -8.47 11.06 4.01
N CYS A 210 -8.31 10.69 2.73
CA CYS A 210 -9.44 10.43 1.85
C CYS A 210 -10.28 9.24 2.32
N VAL A 211 -11.60 9.33 2.11
CA VAL A 211 -12.53 8.21 2.28
C VAL A 211 -12.16 7.07 1.34
N SER A 212 -12.12 5.86 1.90
CA SER A 212 -11.83 4.61 1.19
C SER A 212 -13.04 3.67 1.21
N HIS A 213 -12.98 2.57 0.43
CA HIS A 213 -14.04 1.56 0.43
C HIS A 213 -14.22 0.86 1.79
N GLU A 214 -13.19 0.85 2.65
CA GLU A 214 -13.25 0.26 3.99
C GLU A 214 -14.10 1.08 4.96
N ASP A 215 -14.22 2.39 4.71
CA ASP A 215 -14.98 3.32 5.53
C ASP A 215 -16.48 3.30 5.18
N ALA A 216 -16.84 2.68 4.05
CA ALA A 216 -18.19 2.64 3.51
C ALA A 216 -18.89 1.30 3.77
N GLU A 217 -20.18 1.38 4.10
CA GLU A 217 -21.06 0.24 4.23
C GLU A 217 -22.08 0.18 3.09
N PRO A 218 -22.32 -0.98 2.48
CA PRO A 218 -23.46 -1.12 1.57
C PRO A 218 -24.75 -1.06 2.39
N ILE A 219 -25.67 -0.16 1.98
CA ILE A 219 -26.98 0.02 2.60
C ILE A 219 -28.05 -0.64 1.76
N SER A 220 -28.02 -0.43 0.44
CA SER A 220 -29.01 -1.00 -0.48
C SER A 220 -28.41 -1.19 -1.87
N LEU A 221 -28.86 -2.26 -2.54
CA LEU A 221 -28.52 -2.60 -3.92
C LEU A 221 -29.84 -2.95 -4.62
N LEU A 222 -30.36 -2.04 -5.43
CA LEU A 222 -31.74 -2.08 -5.90
C LEU A 222 -31.79 -2.07 -7.43
N PRO A 223 -31.84 -3.25 -8.08
CA PRO A 223 -32.01 -3.35 -9.52
C PRO A 223 -33.44 -2.93 -9.91
N VAL A 224 -33.55 -2.15 -10.97
CA VAL A 224 -34.79 -1.63 -11.54
C VAL A 224 -34.74 -1.62 -13.06
N THR A 225 -35.84 -1.96 -13.71
CA THR A 225 -35.96 -1.92 -15.18
C THR A 225 -36.23 -0.50 -15.71
N LYS A 226 -36.76 0.37 -14.84
CA LYS A 226 -36.96 1.80 -15.08
C LYS A 226 -36.52 2.56 -13.84
N SER A 227 -35.81 3.66 -14.04
CA SER A 227 -35.48 4.60 -12.96
C SER A 227 -36.06 5.94 -13.35
N ASP A 228 -36.84 6.52 -12.45
CA ASP A 228 -37.33 7.88 -12.51
C ASP A 228 -37.26 8.47 -11.09
N GLY A 229 -37.52 9.78 -10.96
CA GLY A 229 -37.42 10.45 -9.66
C GLY A 229 -38.37 9.91 -8.59
N GLU A 230 -39.52 9.33 -8.97
CA GLU A 230 -40.44 8.72 -8.02
C GLU A 230 -39.89 7.41 -7.47
N ILE A 231 -39.38 6.55 -8.36
CA ILE A 231 -38.74 5.28 -7.99
C ILE A 231 -37.53 5.55 -7.08
N VAL A 232 -36.66 6.50 -7.44
CA VAL A 232 -35.50 6.87 -6.62
C VAL A 232 -35.95 7.35 -5.24
N TRP A 233 -36.98 8.20 -5.15
CA TRP A 233 -37.49 8.68 -3.86
C TRP A 233 -37.98 7.51 -2.97
N GLN A 234 -38.75 6.58 -3.53
CA GLN A 234 -39.22 5.40 -2.79
C GLN A 234 -38.07 4.50 -2.32
N GLN A 235 -37.03 4.37 -3.12
CA GLN A 235 -35.82 3.62 -2.77
C GLN A 235 -35.05 4.28 -1.61
N LEU A 236 -34.95 5.61 -1.60
CA LEU A 236 -34.35 6.37 -0.49
C LEU A 236 -35.18 6.23 0.80
N GLU A 237 -36.51 6.29 0.70
CA GLU A 237 -37.41 6.04 1.84
C GLU A 237 -37.26 4.61 2.39
N HIS A 238 -37.03 3.63 1.51
CA HIS A 238 -36.73 2.26 1.96
C HIS A 238 -35.39 2.19 2.71
N ALA A 239 -34.34 2.83 2.18
CA ALA A 239 -33.03 2.88 2.85
C ALA A 239 -33.10 3.62 4.20
N ALA A 240 -33.96 4.62 4.34
CA ALA A 240 -34.18 5.33 5.59
C ALA A 240 -34.77 4.42 6.67
N LYS A 241 -35.54 3.39 6.31
CA LYS A 241 -36.03 2.39 7.27
C LYS A 241 -34.91 1.52 7.83
N ILE A 242 -33.80 1.37 7.10
CA ILE A 242 -32.64 0.56 7.49
C ILE A 242 -31.72 1.36 8.41
N THR A 243 -31.33 2.57 8.02
CA THR A 243 -30.29 3.36 8.71
C THR A 243 -30.80 4.58 9.47
N GLY A 244 -32.08 4.93 9.32
CA GLY A 244 -32.58 6.26 9.69
C GLY A 244 -32.42 7.26 8.54
N VAL A 245 -32.94 8.48 8.72
CA VAL A 245 -32.78 9.55 7.74
C VAL A 245 -31.32 10.01 7.74
N PRO A 246 -30.67 10.10 6.56
CA PRO A 246 -29.28 10.54 6.47
C PRO A 246 -29.16 12.03 6.77
N ARG A 247 -28.00 12.46 7.27
CA ARG A 247 -27.70 13.89 7.38
C ARG A 247 -27.39 14.50 6.01
N GLU A 248 -26.80 13.71 5.14
CA GLU A 248 -26.30 14.17 3.86
C GLU A 248 -26.39 13.08 2.80
N ILE A 249 -26.73 13.46 1.57
CA ILE A 249 -26.72 12.60 0.39
C ILE A 249 -25.75 13.21 -0.62
N ILE A 250 -24.79 12.40 -1.05
CA ILE A 250 -23.82 12.70 -2.10
C ILE A 250 -24.22 11.90 -3.33
N ALA A 251 -24.48 12.56 -4.45
CA ALA A 251 -24.82 11.89 -5.71
C ALA A 251 -24.41 12.73 -6.92
N ASP A 252 -24.46 12.12 -8.10
CA ASP A 252 -24.32 12.83 -9.36
C ASP A 252 -25.59 13.66 -9.72
N HIS A 253 -25.62 14.24 -10.92
CA HIS A 253 -26.73 15.04 -11.42
C HIS A 253 -27.58 14.29 -12.44
N GLY A 254 -27.60 12.96 -12.38
CA GLY A 254 -28.58 12.16 -13.12
C GLY A 254 -29.99 12.71 -12.87
N THR A 255 -30.76 12.92 -13.93
CA THR A 255 -32.09 13.58 -13.84
C THR A 255 -33.01 12.88 -12.85
N ASP A 256 -32.97 11.54 -12.87
CA ASP A 256 -33.76 10.68 -11.99
C ASP A 256 -33.32 10.86 -10.52
N LEU A 257 -32.00 10.86 -10.27
CA LEU A 257 -31.40 11.07 -8.94
C LEU A 257 -31.71 12.46 -8.39
N LYS A 258 -31.49 13.50 -9.19
CA LYS A 258 -31.77 14.89 -8.80
C LYS A 258 -33.24 15.07 -8.43
N SER A 259 -34.15 14.50 -9.22
CA SER A 259 -35.59 14.57 -8.94
C SER A 259 -35.96 13.83 -7.66
N GLY A 260 -35.50 12.58 -7.49
CA GLY A 260 -35.83 11.77 -6.33
C GLY A 260 -35.20 12.26 -5.02
N ILE A 261 -33.94 12.70 -5.05
CA ILE A 261 -33.26 13.30 -3.91
C ILE A 261 -33.93 14.64 -3.55
N GLY A 262 -34.31 15.45 -4.53
CA GLY A 262 -35.05 16.69 -4.29
C GLY A 262 -36.36 16.47 -3.56
N LYS A 263 -37.15 15.45 -3.97
CA LYS A 263 -38.37 15.04 -3.26
C LYS A 263 -38.06 14.55 -1.84
N PHE A 264 -37.00 13.78 -1.67
CA PHE A 264 -36.59 13.25 -0.36
C PHE A 264 -36.22 14.37 0.61
N CYS A 265 -35.35 15.30 0.19
CA CYS A 265 -34.95 16.46 0.99
C CYS A 265 -36.12 17.41 1.28
N GLY A 266 -37.10 17.52 0.39
CA GLY A 266 -38.32 18.31 0.64
C GLY A 266 -39.20 17.72 1.74
N LYS A 267 -39.13 16.40 1.99
CA LYS A 267 -39.85 15.72 3.07
C LYS A 267 -39.03 15.61 4.36
N HIS A 268 -37.71 15.52 4.25
CA HIS A 268 -36.76 15.40 5.35
C HIS A 268 -35.81 16.59 5.36
N GLU A 269 -36.26 17.71 5.93
CA GLU A 269 -35.53 18.99 5.96
C GLU A 269 -34.15 18.89 6.64
N GLU A 270 -33.93 17.87 7.47
CA GLU A 270 -32.64 17.59 8.11
C GLU A 270 -31.58 17.04 7.15
N THR A 271 -31.96 16.63 5.94
CA THR A 271 -31.09 16.02 4.93
C THR A 271 -30.60 17.06 3.92
N CYS A 272 -29.30 17.21 3.80
CA CYS A 272 -28.69 18.05 2.76
C CYS A 272 -28.26 17.23 1.54
N PHE A 273 -28.38 17.79 0.34
CA PHE A 273 -27.84 17.19 -0.89
C PHE A 273 -26.55 17.90 -1.30
N ILE A 274 -25.48 17.13 -1.50
CA ILE A 274 -24.21 17.60 -2.05
C ILE A 274 -23.95 16.92 -3.38
N TYR A 275 -23.57 17.73 -4.37
CA TYR A 275 -23.25 17.24 -5.69
C TYR A 275 -21.82 16.66 -5.74
N ASP A 276 -21.66 15.48 -6.33
CA ASP A 276 -20.33 14.90 -6.57
C ASP A 276 -19.57 15.71 -7.64
N ILE A 277 -18.67 16.57 -7.16
CA ILE A 277 -17.80 17.41 -7.99
C ILE A 277 -16.92 16.57 -8.93
N LYS A 278 -16.56 15.32 -8.57
CA LYS A 278 -15.71 14.48 -9.43
C LYS A 278 -16.41 14.13 -10.75
N HIS A 279 -17.70 13.83 -10.71
CA HIS A 279 -18.50 13.61 -11.91
C HIS A 279 -18.63 14.88 -12.75
N LYS A 280 -18.76 16.06 -12.11
CA LYS A 280 -18.73 17.35 -12.82
C LYS A 280 -17.42 17.55 -13.57
N THR A 281 -16.30 17.36 -12.90
CA THR A 281 -14.97 17.58 -13.49
C THR A 281 -14.71 16.60 -14.63
N ALA A 282 -15.09 15.33 -14.46
CA ALA A 282 -14.96 14.33 -15.52
C ALA A 282 -15.89 14.61 -16.72
N ALA A 283 -17.12 15.07 -16.48
CA ALA A 283 -18.06 15.45 -17.55
C ALA A 283 -17.58 16.69 -18.31
N VAL A 284 -17.08 17.71 -17.60
CA VAL A 284 -16.47 18.90 -18.19
C VAL A 284 -15.24 18.52 -19.01
N LEU A 285 -14.33 17.72 -18.46
CA LEU A 285 -13.15 17.23 -19.22
C LEU A 285 -13.54 16.45 -20.47
N LYS A 286 -14.55 15.57 -20.39
CA LYS A 286 -15.04 14.83 -21.56
C LYS A 286 -15.66 15.76 -22.61
N CYS A 287 -16.33 16.83 -22.19
CA CYS A 287 -16.94 17.80 -23.09
C CYS A 287 -15.87 18.63 -23.82
N GLU A 288 -14.86 19.11 -23.09
CA GLU A 288 -13.71 19.84 -23.67
C GLU A 288 -12.90 18.95 -24.63
N LEU A 289 -12.56 17.72 -24.22
CA LEU A 289 -11.82 16.78 -25.07
C LEU A 289 -12.64 16.25 -26.27
N GLY A 290 -13.96 16.25 -26.17
CA GLY A 290 -14.85 15.91 -27.28
C GLY A 290 -14.84 16.99 -28.36
N ASN A 291 -14.74 18.26 -27.98
CA ASN A 291 -14.69 19.39 -28.91
C ASN A 291 -13.35 19.50 -29.67
N ASP A 292 -12.26 18.96 -29.12
CA ASP A 292 -10.95 18.92 -29.80
C ASP A 292 -10.88 17.91 -30.96
N SER A 293 -11.83 16.97 -31.05
CA SER A 293 -11.85 15.95 -32.12
C SER A 293 -12.41 16.44 -33.47
N MET A 294 -12.85 17.70 -33.58
CA MET A 294 -13.31 18.33 -34.83
C MET A 294 -12.38 19.44 -35.37
N ALA A 295 -11.18 19.63 -34.81
CA ALA A 295 -10.24 20.67 -35.25
C ALA A 295 -9.04 20.18 -36.10
N PHE A 296 -9.11 18.95 -36.62
CA PHE A 296 -8.16 18.43 -37.62
C PHE A 296 -8.92 17.80 -38.79
N SER A 297 -9.41 18.64 -39.71
CA SER A 297 -9.75 18.28 -41.08
C SER A 297 -9.18 19.32 -42.03
#